data_AF-A0A3D5E8S2-F1
#
_entry.id   AF-A0A3D5E8S2-F1
#
_cell.length_a   1.000
_cell.length_b   1.000
_cell.length_c   1.000
_cell.angle_alpha   90.00
_cell.angle_beta   90.00
_cell.angle_gamma   90.00
#
_symmetry.space_group_name_H-M   'P 1'
#
loop_
_entity.id
_entity.type
_entity.pdbx_description
1 polymer ?
#
loop_
_entity_poly.entity_id
_entity_poly.type
_entity_poly.pdbx_seq_one_letter_code
_entity_poly.pdbx_strand_id
1 'polypeptide(L)' 'MTALQSAIVALLDEGSIEPNVAAAALEAIMQGEATEAQMGAFLAGMRTHGETPEILAACWGVMERHAEPIAVGEVVDLC' A
#
# COMPACT_ATOMS: atom_id res chain seq x y z
N MET A 1 -6.91 -7.60 -15.63
CA MET A 1 -7.20 -7.07 -14.29
C MET A 1 -5.88 -6.58 -13.73
N THR A 2 -5.77 -5.32 -13.34
CA THR A 2 -4.53 -4.76 -12.78
C THR A 2 -4.31 -5.27 -11.36
N ALA A 3 -3.08 -5.16 -10.83
CA ALA A 3 -2.77 -5.56 -9.45
C ALA A 3 -3.69 -4.85 -8.43
N LEU A 4 -3.94 -3.54 -8.64
CA LEU A 4 -4.84 -2.74 -7.81
C LEU A 4 -6.30 -3.22 -7.88
N GLN A 5 -6.79 -3.59 -9.08
CA GLN A 5 -8.14 -4.14 -9.21
C GLN A 5 -8.29 -5.48 -8.49
N SER A 6 -7.29 -6.37 -8.62
CA SER A 6 -7.26 -7.64 -7.90
C SER A 6 -7.23 -7.44 -6.38
N ALA A 7 -6.46 -6.46 -5.89
CA ALA A 7 -6.38 -6.13 -4.48
C ALA A 7 -7.72 -5.61 -3.91
N ILE A 8 -8.41 -4.75 -4.67
CA ILE A 8 -9.74 -4.24 -4.28
C ILE A 8 -10.75 -5.40 -4.18
N VAL A 9 -10.75 -6.31 -5.16
CA VAL A 9 -11.63 -7.50 -5.13
C VAL A 9 -11.33 -8.37 -3.92
N ALA A 10 -10.06 -8.72 -3.65
CA ALA A 10 -9.68 -9.53 -2.50
C ALA A 10 -10.12 -8.88 -1.17
N LEU A 11 -9.91 -7.56 -1.02
CA LEU A 11 -10.31 -6.83 0.18
C LEU A 11 -11.83 -6.81 0.39
N LEU A 12 -12.62 -6.68 -0.67
CA LEU A 12 -14.08 -6.53 -0.58
C LEU A 12 -14.81 -7.88 -0.52
N ASP A 13 -14.33 -8.88 -1.24
CA ASP A 13 -15.01 -10.18 -1.39
C ASP A 13 -14.44 -11.24 -0.43
N GLU A 14 -13.13 -11.26 -0.22
CA GLU A 14 -12.43 -12.29 0.58
C GLU A 14 -12.15 -11.81 2.01
N GLY A 15 -12.14 -10.49 2.24
CA GLY A 15 -11.89 -9.89 3.55
C GLY A 15 -10.46 -10.07 4.03
N SER A 16 -9.52 -10.34 3.12
CA SER A 16 -8.09 -10.46 3.39
C SER A 16 -7.28 -10.04 2.16
N ILE A 17 -5.99 -9.79 2.35
CA ILE A 17 -5.06 -9.48 1.26
C ILE A 17 -3.68 -10.01 1.61
N GLU A 18 -3.03 -10.62 0.62
CA GLU A 18 -1.65 -11.06 0.76
C GLU A 18 -0.67 -9.88 0.69
N PRO A 19 0.43 -9.86 1.46
CA PRO A 19 1.35 -8.73 1.52
C PRO A 19 1.92 -8.30 0.16
N ASN A 20 2.21 -9.26 -0.73
CA ASN A 20 2.72 -8.98 -2.06
C ASN A 20 1.68 -8.31 -2.97
N VAL A 21 0.40 -8.66 -2.81
CA VAL A 21 -0.72 -8.06 -3.57
C VAL A 21 -0.95 -6.62 -3.08
N ALA A 22 -0.90 -6.39 -1.77
CA ALA A 22 -0.98 -5.06 -1.18
C ALA A 22 0.16 -4.15 -1.67
N ALA A 23 1.40 -4.66 -1.67
CA ALA A 23 2.56 -3.93 -2.16
C ALA A 23 2.44 -3.58 -3.67
N ALA A 24 2.00 -4.53 -4.50
CA ALA A 24 1.81 -4.29 -5.93
C ALA A 24 0.69 -3.27 -6.22
N ALA A 25 -0.38 -3.28 -5.42
CA ALA A 25 -1.43 -2.27 -5.50
C ALA A 25 -0.90 -0.88 -5.12
N LEU A 26 -0.12 -0.78 -4.04
CA LEU A 26 0.48 0.48 -3.61
C LEU A 26 1.53 1.00 -4.61
N GLU A 27 2.28 0.11 -5.25
CA GLU A 27 3.24 0.47 -6.31
C GLU A 27 2.53 1.18 -7.48
N ALA A 28 1.39 0.65 -7.95
CA ALA A 28 0.59 1.29 -9.00
C ALA A 28 0.04 2.66 -8.56
N ILE A 29 -0.28 2.82 -7.28
CA ILE A 29 -0.70 4.11 -6.70
C ILE A 29 0.46 5.12 -6.73
N MET A 30 1.63 4.74 -6.23
CA MET A 30 2.81 5.62 -6.18
C MET A 30 3.34 5.99 -7.57
N GLN A 31 3.17 5.13 -8.56
CA GLN A 31 3.52 5.40 -9.97
C GLN A 31 2.49 6.31 -10.69
N GLY A 32 1.38 6.66 -10.04
CA GLY A 32 0.33 7.50 -10.64
C GLY A 32 -0.56 6.77 -11.65
N GLU A 33 -0.58 5.43 -11.62
CA GLU A 33 -1.37 4.59 -12.53
C GLU A 33 -2.80 4.35 -12.02
N ALA A 34 -3.09 4.75 -10.78
CA ALA A 34 -4.39 4.58 -10.13
C ALA A 34 -5.28 5.82 -10.29
N THR A 35 -6.55 5.60 -10.60
CA THR A 35 -7.58 6.64 -10.50
C THR A 35 -7.95 6.92 -9.05
N GLU A 36 -8.50 8.11 -8.77
CA GLU A 36 -8.99 8.47 -7.43
C GLU A 36 -10.01 7.47 -6.87
N ALA A 37 -10.89 6.95 -7.72
CA ALA A 37 -11.87 5.94 -7.33
C ALA A 37 -11.20 4.62 -6.90
N GLN A 38 -10.15 4.20 -7.59
CA GLN A 38 -9.41 2.99 -7.23
C GLN A 38 -8.60 3.17 -5.94
N MET A 39 -7.97 4.33 -5.77
CA MET A 39 -7.29 4.67 -4.50
C MET A 39 -8.27 4.66 -3.33
N GLY A 40 -9.43 5.32 -3.49
CA GLY A 40 -10.46 5.36 -2.45
C GLY A 40 -11.00 3.97 -2.10
N ALA A 41 -11.27 3.13 -3.10
CA ALA A 41 -11.73 1.76 -2.88
C ALA A 41 -10.70 0.90 -2.15
N PHE A 42 -9.43 0.98 -2.55
CA PHE A 42 -8.33 0.25 -1.89
C PHE A 42 -8.18 0.68 -0.42
N LEU A 43 -8.13 1.98 -0.15
CA LEU A 43 -8.00 2.51 1.21
C LEU A 43 -9.21 2.15 2.10
N ALA A 44 -10.43 2.20 1.55
CA ALA A 44 -11.63 1.78 2.27
C ALA A 44 -11.63 0.26 2.58
N GLY A 45 -11.17 -0.56 1.63
CA GLY A 45 -11.00 -2.00 1.82
C GLY A 45 -9.98 -2.33 2.92
N MET A 46 -8.80 -1.70 2.86
CA MET A 46 -7.75 -1.83 3.88
C MET A 46 -8.27 -1.51 5.28
N ARG A 47 -8.98 -0.39 5.44
CA ARG A 47 -9.58 0.02 6.72
C ARG A 47 -10.55 -1.02 7.30
N THR A 48 -11.25 -1.74 6.44
CA THR A 48 -12.31 -2.66 6.88
C THR A 48 -11.77 -4.06 7.19
N HIS A 49 -10.70 -4.48 6.49
CA HIS A 49 -10.34 -5.90 6.42
C HIS A 49 -8.84 -6.23 6.59
N GLY A 50 -7.92 -5.27 6.50
CA GLY A 50 -6.50 -5.62 6.39
C GLY A 50 -5.51 -4.56 6.86
N GLU A 51 -4.96 -4.76 8.05
CA GLU A 51 -3.77 -4.06 8.55
C GLU A 51 -2.91 -5.02 9.40
N THR A 52 -2.35 -6.08 8.79
CA THR A 52 -1.38 -6.94 9.51
C THR A 52 0.03 -6.32 9.45
N PRO A 53 0.93 -6.63 10.41
CA PRO A 53 2.31 -6.17 10.38
C PRO A 53 3.04 -6.51 9.07
N GLU A 54 2.78 -7.67 8.49
CA GLU A 54 3.40 -8.13 7.24
C GLU A 54 2.95 -7.29 6.05
N ILE A 55 1.66 -6.95 5.99
CA ILE A 55 1.11 -6.06 4.96
C ILE A 55 1.69 -4.65 5.11
N LEU A 56 1.74 -4.13 6.33
CA LEU A 56 2.29 -2.79 6.60
C LEU A 56 3.77 -2.71 6.25
N ALA A 57 4.57 -3.73 6.57
CA ALA A 57 5.97 -3.81 6.19
C ALA A 57 6.16 -3.86 4.66
N ALA A 58 5.32 -4.63 3.96
CA ALA A 58 5.36 -4.71 2.50
C ALA A 58 5.01 -3.37 1.84
N CYS A 59 3.97 -2.69 2.34
CA CYS A 59 3.59 -1.34 1.91
C CYS A 59 4.68 -0.30 2.24
N TRP A 60 5.26 -0.36 3.44
CA TRP A 60 6.37 0.52 3.84
C TRP A 60 7.54 0.42 2.87
N GLY A 61 7.95 -0.79 2.50
CA GLY A 61 9.03 -0.98 1.53
C GLY A 61 8.74 -0.37 0.16
N VAL A 62 7.47 -0.26 -0.25
CA VAL A 62 7.09 0.50 -1.46
C VAL A 62 7.26 1.99 -1.24
N MET A 63 6.70 2.53 -0.15
CA MET A 63 6.78 3.96 0.17
C MET A 63 8.23 4.44 0.29
N GLU A 64 9.09 3.64 0.93
CA GLU A 64 10.52 3.93 1.08
C GLU A 64 11.24 4.02 -0.28
N ARG A 65 10.93 3.13 -1.24
CA ARG A 65 11.54 3.18 -2.58
C ARG A 65 11.13 4.40 -3.41
N HIS A 66 9.95 4.94 -3.15
CA HIS A 66 9.42 6.13 -3.83
C HIS A 66 9.73 7.44 -3.10
N ALA A 67 10.24 7.36 -1.86
CA ALA A 67 10.66 8.53 -1.11
C ALA A 67 12.03 9.05 -1.59
N GLU A 68 12.19 10.37 -1.62
CA GLU A 68 13.51 10.99 -1.81
C GLU A 68 14.30 10.90 -0.49
N PRO A 69 15.46 10.22 -0.46
CA PRO A 69 16.21 10.05 0.77
C PRO A 69 16.96 11.33 1.15
N ILE A 70 16.91 11.69 2.44
CA ILE A 70 17.71 12.80 2.99
C ILE A 70 18.91 12.21 3.73
N ALA A 71 20.12 12.47 3.24
CA ALA A 71 21.35 12.02 3.87
C ALA A 71 21.61 12.79 5.17
N VAL A 72 21.48 12.09 6.30
CA VAL A 72 21.70 12.62 7.65
C VAL A 72 22.62 11.69 8.45
N GLY A 73 23.24 12.22 9.50
CA GLY A 73 24.04 11.44 10.46
C GLY A 73 23.15 10.69 11.46
N GLU A 74 23.66 10.48 12.68
CA GLU A 74 22.83 9.92 13.75
C GLU A 74 21.76 10.94 14.18
N VAL A 75 20.50 10.61 13.90
CA VAL A 75 19.35 11.44 14.22
C VAL A 75 18.30 10.63 14.97
N VAL A 76 17.50 11.32 15.77
CA VAL A 76 16.31 10.78 16.42
C VAL A 76 15.13 11.61 15.96
N ASP A 77 14.11 10.95 15.43
CA ASP A 77 12.80 11.56 15.17
C ASP A 77 11.95 11.51 16.45
N LEU A 78 11.23 12.60 16.74
CA LEU A 78 10.40 12.76 17.94
C LEU A 78 8.89 12.81 17.62
N CYS A 79 8.52 12.63 16.35
CA CYS A 79 7.17 12.81 15.77
C CYS A 79 6.76 14.28 15.53
#